data_AF-D7LL64-F1
#
_entry.id   AF-D7LL64-F1
#
_cell.length_a   1.000
_cell.length_b   1.000
_cell.length_c   1.000
_cell.angle_alpha   90.00
_cell.angle_beta   90.00
_cell.angle_gamma   90.00
#
_symmetry.space_group_name_H-M   'P 1'
#
loop_
_entity.id
_entity.type
_entity.pdbx_description
1 polymer ?
#
loop_
_entity_poly.entity_id
_entity_poly.type
_entity_poly.pdbx_seq_one_letter_code
_entity_poly.pdbx_strand_id
1 'polypeptide(L)'
;MATIIPCLFFAFSQASDFKKVCESQVKCLSCGAESNTADEIMDISLEILHSISIKESMQKKFQSEILDGNNKYKCETCDKLVTARKQMSSILQMPNILVIQLK
;
A
#
# COMPACT_ATOMS: atom_id res chain seq x y z
N MET A 1 -37.37 23.03 -11.14
CA MET A 1 -36.06 22.44 -11.49
C MET A 1 -35.12 22.55 -10.28
N ALA A 2 -35.27 21.71 -9.24
CA ALA A 2 -34.48 21.88 -8.00
C ALA A 2 -34.36 20.61 -7.12
N THR A 3 -34.23 19.41 -7.70
CA THR A 3 -34.15 18.17 -6.87
C THR A 3 -33.10 17.16 -7.29
N ILE A 4 -32.31 17.41 -8.34
CA ILE A 4 -31.30 16.45 -8.85
C ILE A 4 -29.90 16.72 -8.27
N ILE A 5 -29.67 17.90 -7.67
CA ILE A 5 -28.35 18.34 -7.19
C ILE A 5 -27.88 17.68 -5.87
N PRO A 6 -28.73 17.26 -4.90
CA PRO A 6 -28.19 16.74 -3.64
C PRO A 6 -27.59 15.33 -3.79
N CYS A 7 -28.04 14.51 -4.75
CA CYS A 7 -27.50 13.17 -4.94
C CYS A 7 -26.07 13.16 -5.49
N LEU A 8 -25.70 14.14 -6.34
CA LEU A 8 -24.35 14.23 -6.89
C LEU A 8 -23.34 14.77 -5.86
N PHE A 9 -23.75 15.70 -5.00
CA PHE A 9 -22.88 16.19 -3.91
C PHE A 9 -22.58 15.10 -2.86
N PHE A 10 -23.56 14.25 -2.55
CA PHE A 10 -23.35 13.09 -1.66
C PHE A 10 -22.45 12.01 -2.27
N ALA A 11 -22.49 11.81 -3.59
CA ALA A 11 -21.63 10.83 -4.26
C ALA A 11 -20.16 11.32 -4.39
N PHE A 12 -19.94 12.62 -4.64
CA PHE A 12 -18.58 13.19 -4.69
C PHE A 12 -17.90 13.23 -3.31
N SER A 13 -18.66 13.37 -2.21
CA SER A 13 -18.10 13.37 -0.86
C SER A 13 -17.64 11.99 -0.38
N GLN A 14 -18.27 10.91 -0.86
CA GLN A 14 -18.01 9.55 -0.33
C GLN A 14 -16.66 8.98 -0.78
N ALA A 15 -16.16 9.31 -1.98
CA ALA A 15 -14.90 8.73 -2.47
C ALA A 15 -13.67 9.22 -1.70
N SER A 16 -13.69 10.45 -1.19
CA SER A 16 -12.60 11.02 -0.39
C SER A 16 -12.50 10.41 1.02
N ASP A 17 -13.58 9.88 1.57
CA ASP A 17 -13.59 9.34 2.94
C ASP A 17 -12.84 8.01 3.08
N PHE A 18 -12.65 7.29 1.97
CA PHE A 18 -11.93 6.01 1.91
C PHE A 18 -10.49 6.15 1.41
N LYS A 19 -10.12 7.33 0.90
CA LYS A 19 -8.81 7.56 0.32
C LYS A 19 -7.74 7.60 1.41
N LYS A 20 -6.80 6.66 1.34
CA LYS A 20 -5.60 6.64 2.18
C LYS A 20 -4.36 6.77 1.31
N VAL A 21 -3.33 7.37 1.88
CA VAL A 21 -2.02 7.46 1.24
C VAL A 21 -1.07 6.58 2.04
N CYS A 22 -0.42 5.65 1.37
CA CYS A 22 0.55 4.75 1.97
C CYS A 22 1.89 4.89 1.28
N GLU A 23 2.95 4.92 2.08
CA GLU A 23 4.31 4.97 1.57
C GLU A 23 4.88 3.54 1.52
N SER A 24 5.25 3.09 0.33
CA SER A 24 6.07 1.90 0.14
C SER A 24 7.53 2.31 -0.05
N GLN A 25 8.43 1.63 0.64
CA GLN A 25 9.86 1.83 0.54
C GLN A 25 10.52 0.58 -0.04
N VAL A 26 11.34 0.78 -1.06
CA VAL A 26 12.23 -0.23 -1.62
C VAL A 26 13.67 0.17 -1.34
N LYS A 27 14.37 -0.65 -0.56
CA LYS A 27 15.78 -0.48 -0.24
C LYS A 27 16.63 -1.50 -0.97
N CYS A 28 17.54 -1.03 -1.81
CA CYS A 28 18.52 -1.89 -2.48
C CYS A 28 19.51 -2.46 -1.45
N LEU A 29 19.69 -3.79 -1.40
CA LEU A 29 20.65 -4.41 -0.49
C LEU A 29 22.09 -4.38 -1.01
N SER A 30 22.30 -4.03 -2.28
CA SER A 30 23.65 -3.95 -2.88
C SER A 30 24.29 -2.56 -2.72
N CYS A 31 23.54 -1.47 -2.94
CA CYS A 31 24.06 -0.11 -2.85
C CYS A 31 23.46 0.73 -1.70
N GLY A 32 22.43 0.23 -1.02
CA GLY A 32 21.76 0.96 0.06
C GLY A 32 20.81 2.05 -0.39
N ALA A 33 20.65 2.30 -1.70
CA ALA A 33 19.71 3.28 -2.23
C ALA A 33 18.27 2.96 -1.81
N GLU A 34 17.54 3.99 -1.37
CA GLU A 34 16.15 3.91 -0.94
C GLU A 34 15.26 4.62 -1.95
N SER A 35 14.20 3.95 -2.37
CA SER A 35 13.15 4.49 -3.23
C SER A 35 11.85 4.45 -2.45
N ASN A 36 11.31 5.62 -2.12
CA ASN A 36 10.02 5.76 -1.46
C ASN A 36 8.97 6.15 -2.49
N THR A 37 7.85 5.45 -2.50
CA THR A 37 6.72 5.71 -3.38
C THR A 37 5.47 5.89 -2.53
N ALA A 38 4.79 7.02 -2.67
CA ALA A 38 3.52 7.28 -2.01
C ALA A 38 2.37 6.92 -2.95
N ASP A 39 1.61 5.90 -2.58
CA ASP A 39 0.50 5.38 -3.36
C ASP A 39 -0.83 5.70 -2.67
N GLU A 40 -1.80 6.13 -3.47
CA GLU A 40 -3.17 6.32 -3.03
C GLU A 40 -3.92 4.98 -3.13
N ILE A 41 -4.43 4.49 -2.00
CA ILE A 41 -5.07 3.18 -1.93
C ILE A 41 -6.48 3.36 -1.35
N MET A 42 -7.47 2.58 -1.83
CA MET A 42 -8.84 2.63 -1.32
C MET A 42 -9.10 1.54 -0.28
N ASP A 43 -8.64 0.32 -0.53
CA ASP A 43 -8.84 -0.86 0.35
C ASP A 43 -7.49 -1.49 0.77
N ILE A 44 -7.46 -2.23 1.88
CA ILE A 44 -6.30 -3.07 2.24
C ILE A 44 -6.72 -4.52 2.08
N SER A 45 -6.17 -5.19 1.07
CA SER A 45 -6.30 -6.64 0.92
C SER A 45 -5.37 -7.37 1.90
N LEU A 46 -5.94 -8.07 2.89
CA LEU A 46 -5.24 -8.92 3.85
C LEU A 46 -5.40 -10.39 3.47
N GLU A 47 -4.29 -11.13 3.45
CA GLU A 47 -4.30 -12.58 3.28
C GLU A 47 -4.52 -13.26 4.64
N ILE A 48 -5.55 -14.10 4.76
CA ILE A 48 -5.91 -14.75 6.03
C ILE A 48 -5.55 -16.23 6.09
N LEU A 49 -5.18 -16.84 4.96
CA LEU A 49 -4.93 -18.30 4.83
C LEU A 49 -3.88 -18.86 5.81
N HIS A 50 -3.01 -18.02 6.36
CA HIS A 50 -1.96 -18.43 7.29
C HIS A 50 -1.90 -17.57 8.56
N SER A 51 -2.99 -16.89 8.93
CA SER A 51 -3.01 -15.98 10.08
C SER A 51 -4.18 -16.27 11.00
N ILE A 52 -3.96 -16.17 12.31
CA ILE A 52 -4.95 -16.49 13.34
C ILE A 52 -5.77 -15.24 13.70
N SER A 53 -5.26 -14.03 13.39
CA SER A 53 -5.94 -12.77 13.65
C SER A 53 -5.73 -11.74 12.54
N ILE A 54 -6.68 -10.79 12.42
CA ILE A 54 -6.57 -9.63 11.52
C ILE A 54 -5.30 -8.84 11.81
N LYS A 55 -4.94 -8.70 13.10
CA LYS A 55 -3.71 -8.01 13.52
C LYS A 55 -2.47 -8.67 12.94
N GLU A 56 -2.41 -10.00 12.98
CA GLU A 56 -1.30 -10.76 12.41
C GLU A 56 -1.24 -10.64 10.88
N SER A 57 -2.37 -10.77 10.18
CA SER A 57 -2.42 -10.55 8.72
C SER A 57 -2.01 -9.13 8.34
N MET A 58 -2.41 -8.14 9.12
CA MET A 58 -2.02 -6.75 8.91
C MET A 58 -0.51 -6.60 9.11
N GLN A 59 0.05 -7.13 10.21
CA GLN A 59 1.50 -7.10 10.45
C GLN A 59 2.29 -7.79 9.33
N LYS A 60 1.81 -8.92 8.80
CA LYS A 60 2.42 -9.59 7.64
C LYS A 60 2.39 -8.72 6.38
N LYS A 61 1.30 -7.98 6.14
CA LYS A 61 1.20 -7.06 5.01
C LYS A 61 2.15 -5.86 5.11
N PHE A 62 2.41 -5.37 6.31
CA PHE A 62 3.40 -4.32 6.56
C PHE A 62 4.82 -4.87 6.80
N GLN A 63 5.01 -6.19 6.80
CA GLN A 63 6.31 -6.79 6.98
C GLN A 63 7.17 -6.55 5.73
N SER A 64 8.46 -6.35 5.93
CA SER A 64 9.40 -6.24 4.83
C SER A 64 9.52 -7.57 4.07
N GLU A 65 9.29 -7.54 2.77
CA GLU A 65 9.56 -8.64 1.84
C GLU A 65 10.93 -8.46 1.18
N ILE A 66 11.62 -9.57 0.91
CA ILE A 66 12.87 -9.56 0.16
C ILE A 66 12.54 -9.92 -1.29
N LEU A 67 12.89 -9.02 -2.20
CA LEU A 67 12.79 -9.19 -3.63
C LEU A 67 14.04 -9.92 -4.14
N ASP A 68 13.95 -11.25 -4.26
CA ASP A 68 15.04 -12.13 -4.70
C ASP A 68 14.65 -13.05 -5.87
N GLY A 69 15.58 -13.93 -6.28
CA GLY A 69 15.32 -14.93 -7.33
C GLY A 69 14.84 -14.31 -8.64
N ASN A 70 13.60 -14.65 -9.02
CA ASN A 70 12.92 -14.16 -10.23
C ASN A 70 12.22 -12.79 -10.02
N ASN A 71 12.05 -12.35 -8.76
CA ASN A 71 11.40 -11.08 -8.39
C ASN A 71 12.40 -9.98 -8.04
N LYS A 72 13.64 -10.05 -8.54
CA LYS A 72 14.69 -9.05 -8.28
C LYS A 72 14.27 -7.66 -8.72
N TYR A 73 14.66 -6.66 -7.94
CA TYR A 73 14.40 -5.25 -8.24
C TYR A 73 15.45 -4.70 -9.21
N LYS A 74 15.03 -3.97 -10.24
CA LYS A 74 15.96 -3.22 -11.11
C LYS A 74 16.33 -1.91 -10.42
N CYS A 75 17.53 -1.85 -9.87
CA CYS A 75 18.03 -0.63 -9.24
C CYS A 75 18.53 0.35 -10.30
N GLU A 76 18.01 1.58 -10.31
CA GLU A 76 18.44 2.64 -11.22
C GLU A 76 19.89 3.07 -10.97
N THR A 77 20.33 3.08 -9.71
CA THR A 77 21.72 3.43 -9.34
C THR A 77 22.74 2.36 -9.77
N CYS A 78 22.36 1.08 -9.74
CA CYS A 78 23.25 -0.02 -10.13
C CYS A 78 23.07 -0.46 -11.59
N ASP A 79 22.02 0.02 -12.26
CA ASP A 79 21.51 -0.39 -13.57
C ASP A 79 21.47 -1.92 -13.79
N LYS A 80 21.10 -2.67 -12.75
CA LYS A 80 21.02 -4.14 -12.80
C LYS A 80 19.97 -4.70 -11.85
N LEU A 81 19.59 -5.95 -12.07
CA LEU A 81 18.70 -6.71 -11.18
C LEU A 81 19.45 -7.08 -9.91
N VAL A 82 18.98 -6.55 -8.78
CA VAL A 82 19.58 -6.71 -7.46
C VAL A 82 18.54 -7.19 -6.47
N THR A 83 19.01 -7.81 -5.40
CA THR A 83 18.16 -8.11 -4.26
C THR A 83 17.82 -6.81 -3.54
N ALA A 84 16.54 -6.56 -3.31
CA ALA A 84 16.07 -5.39 -2.58
C ALA A 84 15.10 -5.82 -1.47
N ARG A 85 14.93 -4.96 -0.46
CA ARG A 85 13.91 -5.11 0.56
C ARG A 85 12.79 -4.14 0.23
N LYS A 86 11.58 -4.66 -0.02
CA LYS A 86 10.38 -3.85 -0.17
C LYS A 86 9.56 -3.94 1.11
N GLN A 87 9.04 -2.81 1.57
CA GLN A 87 8.17 -2.76 2.73
C GLN A 87 7.16 -1.64 2.58
N MET A 88 5.96 -1.84 3.11
CA MET A 88 5.01 -0.76 3.28
C MET A 88 5.41 -0.03 4.57
N SER A 89 6.05 1.13 4.44
CA SER A 89 6.75 1.80 5.54
C SER A 89 5.78 2.50 6.49
N SER A 90 4.81 3.23 5.94
CA SER A 90 3.91 4.04 6.76
C SER A 90 2.58 4.36 6.05
N ILE A 91 1.55 4.66 6.82
CA ILE A 91 0.32 5.28 6.32
C ILE A 91 0.51 6.78 6.51
N LEU A 92 0.73 7.51 5.42
CA LEU A 92 0.94 8.96 5.44
C LEU A 92 -0.36 9.70 5.74
N GLN A 93 -1.48 9.19 5.23
CA GLN A 93 -2.80 9.78 5.45
C GLN A 93 -3.82 8.70 5.77
N MET A 94 -4.39 8.77 6.97
CA MET A 94 -5.43 7.86 7.44
C MET A 94 -6.81 8.35 6.96
N PRO A 95 -7.66 7.46 6.40
CA PRO A 95 -9.01 7.81 6.01
C PRO A 95 -9.94 7.78 7.24
N ASN A 96 -11.10 8.43 7.15
CA ASN A 96 -12.14 8.33 8.18
C ASN A 96 -12.73 6.91 8.22
N ILE A 97 -12.79 6.24 7.06
CA ILE A 97 -13.31 4.88 6.94
C ILE A 97 -12.24 4.00 6.31
N LEU A 98 -11.80 2.98 7.05
CA LEU A 98 -10.84 1.99 6.56
C LEU A 98 -11.58 0.77 6.02
N VAL A 99 -11.43 0.50 4.71
CA VAL A 99 -11.94 -0.74 4.09
C VAL A 99 -10.84 -1.79 4.08
N ILE A 100 -11.14 -2.96 4.63
CA ILE A 100 -10.25 -4.12 4.67
C ILE A 100 -10.92 -5.27 3.91
N GLN A 101 -10.28 -5.75 2.85
CA GLN A 101 -10.71 -6.93 2.11
C GLN A 101 -9.95 -8.15 2.63
N LEU A 102 -10.67 -9.17 3.08
CA LEU A 102 -10.06 -10.43 3.50
C LEU A 102 -10.02 -11.39 2.29
N LYS A 103 -8.83 -11.90 1.97
CA LYS A 103 -8.56 -12.88 0.91
C LYS A 103 -8.12 -14.21 1.49
#